data_AF-A0A1V9DID7-F1
#
_entry.id   AF-A0A1V9DID7-F1
#
_cell.length_a   1.000
_cell.length_b   1.000
_cell.length_c   1.000
_cell.angle_alpha   90.00
_cell.angle_beta   90.00
_cell.angle_gamma   90.00
#
_symmetry.space_group_name_H-M   'P 1'
#
loop_
_entity.id
_entity.type
_entity.pdbx_description
1 polymer ?
#
loop_
_entity_poly.entity_id
_entity_poly.type
_entity_poly.pdbx_seq_one_letter_code
_entity_poly.pdbx_strand_id
1 'polypeptide(L)'
;MRVQNSASRAIVDYFNSPAWNAPQESDLLAVILRELMEAGQPATNKAVIARVIQRLEVEGDARRLENYRQLLAQLMETGAQE
;
A
#
# COMPACT_ATOMS: atom_id res chain seq x y z
N MET A 1 -27.77 5.32 -15.20
CA MET A 1 -27.04 5.07 -13.94
C MET A 1 -25.57 4.84 -14.29
N ARG A 2 -24.67 5.82 -14.14
CA ARG A 2 -23.24 5.65 -14.41
C ARG A 2 -22.48 5.62 -13.09
N VAL A 3 -21.97 4.44 -12.74
CA VAL A 3 -21.09 4.21 -11.59
C VAL A 3 -19.70 4.74 -11.96
N GLN A 4 -19.47 6.04 -11.76
CA GLN A 4 -18.15 6.64 -11.99
C GLN A 4 -17.89 7.74 -10.96
N ASN A 5 -17.74 7.38 -9.68
CA ASN A 5 -16.95 8.16 -8.71
C ASN A 5 -16.72 7.44 -7.37
N SER A 6 -16.64 6.11 -7.33
CA SER A 6 -16.44 5.38 -6.07
C SER A 6 -14.97 5.37 -5.65
N ALA A 7 -14.05 5.14 -6.59
CA ALA A 7 -12.61 5.06 -6.29
C ALA A 7 -12.03 6.40 -5.84
N SER A 8 -12.29 7.49 -6.57
CA SER A 8 -11.78 8.82 -6.21
C SER A 8 -12.33 9.30 -4.86
N ARG A 9 -13.59 8.95 -4.55
CA ARG A 9 -14.22 9.30 -3.27
C ARG A 9 -13.67 8.47 -2.12
N ALA A 10 -13.46 7.17 -2.33
CA ALA A 10 -12.81 6.29 -1.36
C ALA A 10 -11.35 6.70 -1.07
N ILE A 11 -10.62 7.14 -2.10
CA ILE A 11 -9.28 7.74 -1.95
C ILE A 11 -9.38 8.98 -1.06
N VAL A 12 -10.24 9.95 -1.41
CA VAL A 12 -10.40 11.19 -0.62
C VAL A 12 -10.84 10.90 0.83
N ASP A 13 -11.80 10.00 1.05
CA ASP A 13 -12.26 9.62 2.39
C ASP A 13 -11.15 8.96 3.22
N TYR A 14 -10.27 8.17 2.58
CA TYR A 14 -9.11 7.56 3.24
C TYR A 14 -8.09 8.62 3.71
N PHE A 15 -7.71 9.56 2.84
CA PHE A 15 -6.76 10.64 3.16
C PHE A 15 -7.31 11.67 4.17
N ASN A 16 -8.63 11.78 4.33
CA ASN A 16 -9.26 12.67 5.32
C ASN A 16 -9.60 11.98 6.65
N SER A 17 -9.35 10.67 6.79
CA SER A 17 -9.68 9.93 8.00
C SER A 17 -8.58 10.07 9.07
N PRO A 18 -8.90 9.91 10.37
CA PRO A 18 -7.90 9.85 11.43
C PRO A 18 -6.89 8.70 11.27
N ALA A 19 -7.21 7.69 10.43
CA ALA A 19 -6.29 6.64 10.02
C ALA A 19 -5.17 7.15 9.09
N TRP A 20 -5.26 8.38 8.57
CA TRP A 20 -4.15 9.05 7.87
C TRP A 20 -3.04 9.49 8.83
N ASN A 21 -3.31 9.65 10.13
CA ASN A 21 -2.23 9.67 11.15
C ASN A 21 -1.69 8.25 11.39
N ALA A 22 -1.58 7.46 10.33
CA ALA A 22 -1.15 6.10 10.42
C ALA A 22 0.33 6.03 10.73
N PRO A 23 0.74 4.97 11.43
CA PRO A 23 2.14 4.68 11.67
C PRO A 23 2.90 4.53 10.33
N GLN A 24 4.25 4.55 10.39
CA GLN A 24 5.16 4.65 9.23
C GLN A 24 4.86 3.70 8.06
N GLU A 25 4.13 2.62 8.31
CA GLU A 25 3.64 1.65 7.33
C GLU A 25 2.73 2.28 6.26
N SER A 26 1.93 3.30 6.60
CA SER A 26 1.08 4.01 5.61
C SER A 26 1.86 4.90 4.66
N ASP A 27 2.98 5.48 5.11
CA ASP A 27 3.90 6.19 4.23
C ASP A 27 4.55 5.23 3.23
N LEU A 28 4.92 4.03 3.68
CA LEU A 28 5.48 3.00 2.81
C LEU A 28 4.47 2.48 1.79
N LEU A 29 3.22 2.27 2.20
CA LEU A 29 2.15 1.88 1.29
C LEU A 29 1.93 2.95 0.21
N ALA A 30 1.90 4.24 0.59
CA ALA A 30 1.77 5.34 -0.35
C ALA A 30 2.92 5.37 -1.38
N VAL A 31 4.16 5.11 -0.93
CA VAL A 31 5.31 4.96 -1.84
C VAL A 31 5.08 3.82 -2.83
N ILE A 32 4.69 2.62 -2.35
CA ILE A 32 4.44 1.46 -3.22
C ILE A 32 3.34 1.73 -4.25
N LEU A 33 2.22 2.33 -3.83
CA LEU A 33 1.12 2.68 -4.72
C LEU A 33 1.56 3.68 -5.78
N ARG A 34 2.34 4.69 -5.40
CA ARG A 34 2.90 5.66 -6.34
C ARG A 34 3.81 4.98 -7.36
N GLU A 35 4.70 4.08 -6.93
CA GLU A 35 5.60 3.40 -7.86
C GLU A 35 4.87 2.41 -8.79
N LEU A 36 3.71 1.86 -8.38
CA LEU A 36 2.84 1.08 -9.25
C LEU A 36 2.16 1.98 -10.28
N MET A 37 1.67 3.15 -9.86
CA MET A 37 1.07 4.15 -10.76
C MET A 37 2.07 4.66 -11.80
N GLU A 38 3.29 5.02 -11.38
CA GLU A 38 4.37 5.46 -12.28
C GLU A 38 4.77 4.36 -13.27
N ALA A 39 4.66 3.09 -12.88
CA ALA A 39 4.87 1.94 -13.76
C ALA A 39 3.64 1.58 -14.62
N GLY A 40 2.52 2.30 -14.50
CA GLY A 40 1.25 1.99 -15.18
C GLY A 40 0.61 0.67 -14.73
N GLN A 41 1.00 0.15 -13.57
CA GLN A 41 0.51 -1.12 -13.03
C GLN A 41 -0.73 -0.90 -12.17
N PRO A 42 -1.74 -1.79 -12.25
CA PRO A 42 -2.91 -1.72 -11.39
C PRO A 42 -2.53 -2.05 -9.94
N ALA A 43 -3.01 -1.23 -8.99
CA ALA A 43 -2.79 -1.39 -7.55
C ALA A 43 -3.64 -2.51 -6.93
N THR A 44 -3.52 -3.73 -7.48
CA THR A 44 -4.16 -4.93 -6.92
C THR A 44 -3.36 -5.45 -5.72
N ASN A 45 -4.00 -6.18 -4.80
CA ASN A 45 -3.33 -6.79 -3.64
C ASN A 45 -2.08 -7.59 -4.07
N LYS A 46 -2.18 -8.36 -5.16
CA LYS A 46 -1.06 -9.11 -5.72
C LYS A 46 0.09 -8.20 -6.18
N ALA A 47 -0.22 -7.10 -6.87
CA ALA A 47 0.80 -6.17 -7.36
C ALA A 47 1.49 -5.41 -6.22
N VAL A 48 0.72 -5.01 -5.20
CA VAL A 48 1.23 -4.35 -3.99
C VAL A 48 2.16 -5.30 -3.22
N ILE A 49 1.72 -6.52 -2.92
CA ILE A 49 2.52 -7.53 -2.22
C ILE A 49 3.82 -7.83 -2.99
N ALA A 50 3.72 -8.05 -4.31
CA ALA A 50 4.90 -8.33 -5.14
C ALA A 50 5.91 -7.17 -5.08
N ARG A 51 5.44 -5.91 -5.10
CA ARG A 51 6.32 -4.75 -5.01
C ARG A 51 6.95 -4.61 -3.62
N VAL A 52 6.20 -4.86 -2.55
CA VAL A 52 6.75 -4.86 -1.18
C VAL A 52 7.86 -5.91 -1.03
N ILE A 53 7.66 -7.13 -1.55
CA ILE A 53 8.69 -8.18 -1.56
C ILE A 53 9.93 -7.72 -2.32
N GLN A 54 9.75 -7.14 -3.52
CA GLN A 54 10.88 -6.61 -4.29
C GLN A 54 11.68 -5.55 -3.51
N ARG A 55 11.00 -4.70 -2.73
CA ARG A 55 11.67 -3.69 -1.89
C ARG A 55 12.43 -4.32 -0.73
N LEU A 56 11.89 -5.37 -0.11
CA LEU A 56 12.57 -6.12 0.95
C LEU A 56 13.89 -6.76 0.48
N GLU A 57 13.99 -7.16 -0.78
CA GLU A 57 15.20 -7.78 -1.34
C GLU A 57 16.34 -6.78 -1.62
N VAL A 58 16.00 -5.51 -1.84
CA VAL A 58 16.97 -4.46 -2.22
C VAL A 58 17.21 -3.41 -1.14
N GLU A 59 16.36 -3.33 -0.12
CA GLU A 59 16.49 -2.36 0.97
C GLU A 59 17.69 -2.70 1.86
N GLY A 60 18.56 -1.72 2.08
CA GLY A 60 19.78 -1.87 2.87
C GLY A 60 19.65 -1.29 4.28
N ASP A 61 18.66 -0.43 4.52
CA ASP A 61 18.42 0.15 5.84
C ASP A 61 17.60 -0.78 6.72
N ALA A 62 18.17 -1.18 7.86
CA ALA A 62 17.55 -2.16 8.76
C ALA A 62 16.19 -1.70 9.34
N ARG A 63 15.99 -0.39 9.54
CA ARG A 63 14.73 0.14 10.09
C ARG A 63 13.64 0.13 9.02
N ARG A 64 13.98 0.54 7.79
CA ARG A 64 13.06 0.46 6.65
C ARG A 64 12.68 -0.97 6.32
N LEU A 65 13.64 -1.88 6.39
CA LEU A 65 13.41 -3.29 6.13
C LEU A 65 12.43 -3.88 7.14
N GLU A 66 12.54 -3.51 8.42
CA GLU A 66 11.57 -3.92 9.44
C GLU A 66 10.16 -3.34 9.18
N ASN A 67 10.08 -2.06 8.82
CA ASN A 67 8.80 -1.44 8.48
C ASN A 67 8.15 -2.10 7.24
N TYR A 68 8.94 -2.50 6.23
CA TYR A 68 8.44 -3.24 5.07
C TYR A 68 7.96 -4.66 5.43
N ARG A 69 8.59 -5.33 6.42
CA ARG A 69 8.11 -6.62 6.94
C ARG A 69 6.77 -6.49 7.66
N GLN A 70 6.63 -5.46 8.50
CA GLN A 70 5.39 -5.16 9.21
C GLN A 70 4.25 -4.87 8.22
N LEU A 71 4.53 -4.04 7.20
CA LEU A 71 3.58 -3.78 6.13
C LEU A 71 3.18 -5.06 5.38
N LEU A 72 4.15 -5.93 5.05
CA LEU A 72 3.86 -7.21 4.40
C LEU A 72 2.96 -8.11 5.26
N ALA A 73 3.24 -8.21 6.56
CA ALA A 73 2.42 -8.99 7.49
C ALA A 73 0.97 -8.50 7.52
N GLN A 74 0.75 -7.18 7.63
CA GLN A 74 -0.59 -6.58 7.61
C GLN A 74 -1.34 -6.85 6.29
N LEU A 75 -0.65 -6.75 5.15
CA LEU A 75 -1.24 -7.04 3.84
C LEU A 75 -1.66 -8.51 3.71
N MET A 76 -0.87 -9.44 4.28
CA MET A 76 -1.19 -10.87 4.29
C MET A 76 -2.35 -11.20 5.22
N GLU A 77 -2.44 -10.56 6.39
CA GLU A 77 -3.57 -10.72 7.31
C GLU A 77 -4.88 -10.20 6.69
N THR A 78 -4.82 -9.03 6.06
CA THR A 78 -6.00 -8.41 5.42
C THR A 78 -6.48 -9.22 4.22
N GLY A 79 -5.55 -9.70 3.38
CA GLY A 79 -5.86 -10.54 2.21
C GLY A 79 -6.32 -11.96 2.55
N ALA A 80 -6.15 -12.43 3.79
CA ALA A 80 -6.64 -13.72 4.26
C ALA A 80 -8.12 -13.67 4.72
N GLN A 81 -8.71 -12.48 4.83
CA GLN A 81 -10.10 -12.28 5.26
C GLN A 81 -11.09 -12.08 4.10
N GLU A 82 -10.63 -12.13 2.84
CA GLU A 82 -11.47 -12.09 1.63
C GLU A 82 -11.81 -13.49 1.08
#